data_AF-A0A2E9NH91-F1
#
_entry.id   AF-A0A2E9NH91-F1
#
_cell.length_a   1.000
_cell.length_b   1.000
_cell.length_c   1.000
_cell.angle_alpha   90.00
_cell.angle_beta   90.00
_cell.angle_gamma   90.00
#
_symmetry.space_group_name_H-M   'P 1'
#
loop_
_entity.id
_entity.type
_entity.pdbx_description
1 polymer ?
#
loop_
_entity_poly.entity_id
_entity_poly.type
_entity_poly.pdbx_seq_one_letter_code
_entity_poly.pdbx_strand_id
1 'polypeptide(L)'
;MGRQNGDGATERQRRCPFCGASGVKFSKEHWLPADWGDYFPRLPNLISARHDYDGESTSRVENLSQFDKQFDGICSDCNSGWLREIDVAAKQVAIDLALRRRTYVSAPEVLPLATSLYRAALIGMWGQRDAYGLPSTRFSELYELRRPPRDAHILIGHNNEGFLYAGGNYSALTVDGFRETAVRSFAFGGLGHLFVVVIVSAPELGAVVSHAVREVKRAAGGSLVALWPNSRRRVDLPQHPISRETAARVTELGVALGLRDQPVERTPIPERVRAKYPTRDAINRSVRMPTKQIDW
;
A
#
# COMPACT_ATOMS: atom_id res chain seq x y z
N MET A 1 -5.71 41.91 -33.88
CA MET A 1 -5.23 42.08 -32.50
C MET A 1 -5.17 40.71 -31.84
N GLY A 2 -4.01 40.06 -31.91
CA GLY A 2 -3.77 38.78 -31.25
C GLY A 2 -3.47 39.03 -29.77
N ARG A 3 -4.14 38.30 -28.89
CA ARG A 3 -3.73 38.18 -27.49
C ARG A 3 -2.79 36.98 -27.38
N GLN A 4 -1.52 37.28 -27.25
CA GLN A 4 -0.53 36.40 -26.63
C GLN A 4 -0.93 36.20 -25.17
N ASN A 5 -1.09 34.96 -24.75
CA ASN A 5 -0.99 34.60 -23.34
C ASN A 5 0.33 33.85 -23.17
N GLY A 6 1.32 34.56 -22.65
CA GLY A 6 2.41 33.93 -21.93
C GLY A 6 1.83 33.18 -20.72
N ASP A 7 2.33 31.98 -20.47
CA ASP A 7 3.44 31.86 -19.53
C ASP A 7 3.96 30.43 -19.60
N GLY A 8 5.16 30.31 -20.17
CA GLY A 8 6.01 29.16 -20.00
C GLY A 8 6.37 29.03 -18.53
N ALA A 9 5.53 28.35 -17.77
CA ALA A 9 6.00 27.61 -16.62
C ALA A 9 7.06 26.66 -17.16
N THR A 10 8.32 26.93 -16.84
CA THR A 10 9.44 26.05 -17.13
C THR A 10 9.02 24.63 -16.77
N GLU A 11 8.88 23.81 -17.81
CA GLU A 11 8.65 22.38 -17.70
C GLU A 11 9.86 21.85 -16.93
N ARG A 12 9.80 21.85 -15.59
CA ARG A 12 10.76 21.12 -14.75
C ARG A 12 10.69 19.71 -15.29
N GLN A 13 11.70 19.34 -16.08
CA GLN A 13 11.71 18.09 -16.85
C GLN A 13 11.30 16.98 -15.91
N ARG A 14 10.07 16.51 -16.08
CA ARG A 14 9.51 15.49 -15.21
C ARG A 14 10.43 14.28 -15.30
N ARG A 15 10.87 13.78 -14.15
CA ARG A 15 11.71 12.58 -14.05
C ARG A 15 10.89 11.43 -13.51
N CYS A 16 11.08 10.25 -14.09
CA CYS A 16 10.52 9.03 -13.51
C CYS A 16 11.12 8.81 -12.11
N PRO A 17 10.32 8.61 -11.06
CA PRO A 17 10.86 8.45 -9.70
C PRO A 17 11.69 7.18 -9.56
N PHE A 18 11.45 6.16 -10.40
CA PHE A 18 12.19 4.89 -10.36
C PHE A 18 13.54 4.97 -11.08
N CYS A 19 13.55 5.32 -12.37
CA CYS A 19 14.77 5.27 -13.18
C CYS A 19 15.44 6.63 -13.42
N GLY A 20 14.84 7.72 -12.94
CA GLY A 20 15.36 9.09 -13.13
C GLY A 20 15.24 9.64 -14.56
N ALA A 21 14.78 8.85 -15.53
CA ALA A 21 14.69 9.27 -16.92
C ALA A 21 13.77 10.48 -17.11
N SER A 22 14.22 11.44 -17.92
CA SER A 22 13.50 12.63 -18.37
C SER A 22 13.31 12.61 -19.88
N GLY A 23 12.32 13.35 -20.41
CA GLY A 23 12.05 13.39 -21.86
C GLY A 23 11.49 12.06 -22.42
N VAL A 24 10.99 11.18 -21.56
CA VAL A 24 10.41 9.89 -21.91
C VAL A 24 8.89 9.92 -21.87
N LYS A 25 8.25 8.91 -22.49
CA LYS A 25 6.79 8.74 -22.38
C LYS A 25 6.40 8.38 -20.95
N PHE A 26 5.54 9.20 -20.36
CA PHE A 26 4.94 8.93 -19.05
C PHE A 26 3.62 8.17 -19.19
N SER A 27 3.30 7.39 -18.17
CA SER A 27 2.13 6.54 -18.09
C SER A 27 1.42 6.72 -16.75
N LYS A 28 0.18 6.25 -16.70
CA LYS A 28 -0.58 6.11 -15.47
C LYS A 28 -0.36 4.72 -14.90
N GLU A 29 0.20 4.66 -13.70
CA GLU A 29 0.48 3.42 -13.01
C GLU A 29 -0.66 3.08 -12.07
N HIS A 30 -1.12 1.83 -12.09
CA HIS A 30 -2.14 1.37 -11.16
C HIS A 30 -1.56 1.19 -9.76
N TRP A 31 -2.29 1.61 -8.74
CA TRP A 31 -1.90 1.41 -7.35
C TRP A 31 -1.85 -0.07 -6.97
N LEU A 32 -2.92 -0.81 -7.28
CA LEU A 32 -2.96 -2.27 -7.25
C LEU A 32 -3.10 -2.79 -8.67
N PRO A 33 -2.48 -3.93 -9.03
CA PRO A 33 -2.48 -4.42 -10.41
C PRO A 33 -3.91 -4.60 -10.94
N ALA A 34 -4.22 -3.98 -12.07
CA ALA A 34 -5.59 -3.89 -12.59
C ALA A 34 -6.22 -5.27 -12.85
N ASP A 35 -5.41 -6.22 -13.34
CA ASP A 35 -5.80 -7.59 -13.66
C ASP A 35 -5.93 -8.50 -12.44
N TRP A 36 -5.57 -8.02 -11.24
CA TRP A 36 -5.96 -8.69 -10.00
C TRP A 36 -7.43 -8.40 -9.69
N GLY A 37 -7.96 -7.26 -10.14
CA GLY A 37 -9.36 -6.89 -9.97
C GLY A 37 -10.35 -7.88 -10.58
N ASP A 38 -9.93 -8.77 -11.48
CA ASP A 38 -10.78 -9.82 -12.05
C ASP A 38 -11.15 -10.90 -11.02
N TYR A 39 -10.43 -10.97 -9.89
CA TYR A 39 -10.63 -11.93 -8.81
C TYR A 39 -11.31 -11.32 -7.59
N PHE A 40 -11.56 -10.01 -7.61
CA PHE A 40 -12.10 -9.27 -6.48
C PHE A 40 -13.29 -8.41 -6.90
N PRO A 41 -14.21 -8.14 -5.98
CA PRO A 41 -15.26 -7.16 -6.22
C PRO A 41 -14.64 -5.78 -6.51
N ARG A 42 -15.06 -5.13 -7.61
CA ARG A 42 -14.73 -3.73 -7.87
C ARG A 42 -15.65 -2.85 -7.03
N LEU A 43 -15.05 -2.07 -6.14
CA LEU A 43 -15.75 -1.30 -5.14
C LEU A 43 -15.90 0.15 -5.59
N PRO A 44 -17.09 0.63 -5.97
CA PRO A 44 -17.29 2.05 -6.23
C PRO A 44 -17.30 2.84 -4.92
N ASN A 45 -16.90 4.12 -4.96
CA ASN A 45 -17.00 5.07 -3.85
C ASN A 45 -16.05 4.75 -2.68
N LEU A 46 -14.80 4.45 -2.99
CA LEU A 46 -13.76 4.25 -1.99
C LEU A 46 -13.56 5.50 -1.15
N ILE A 47 -13.35 5.32 0.15
CA ILE A 47 -12.92 6.41 1.02
C ILE A 47 -11.39 6.34 1.08
N SER A 48 -10.74 7.34 0.50
CA SER A 48 -9.34 7.63 0.75
C SER A 48 -9.28 8.54 1.95
N ALA A 49 -8.65 8.09 3.04
CA ALA A 49 -8.44 8.89 4.24
C ALA A 49 -6.98 9.30 4.34
N ARG A 50 -6.78 10.49 4.88
CA ARG A 50 -5.51 11.19 5.00
C ARG A 50 -5.44 11.76 6.42
N HIS A 51 -4.41 11.39 7.18
CA HIS A 51 -4.21 11.87 8.56
C HIS A 51 -2.90 12.64 8.68
N ASP A 52 -3.02 13.95 8.91
CA ASP A 52 -1.92 14.88 9.04
C ASP A 52 -1.24 14.83 10.41
N TYR A 53 -0.03 15.41 10.44
CA TYR A 53 0.85 15.47 11.61
C TYR A 53 0.19 16.20 12.78
N ASP A 54 -0.55 17.28 12.48
CA ASP A 54 -1.20 18.16 13.44
C ASP A 54 -2.55 17.63 13.95
N GLY A 55 -2.91 16.40 13.57
CA GLY A 55 -4.18 15.76 13.92
C GLY A 55 -5.33 16.08 12.98
N GLU A 56 -5.13 16.96 11.99
CA GLU A 56 -6.11 17.17 10.92
C GLU A 56 -6.30 15.88 10.10
N SER A 57 -7.55 15.59 9.75
CA SER A 57 -7.89 14.44 8.92
C SER A 57 -8.76 14.90 7.77
N THR A 58 -8.35 14.55 6.57
CA THR A 58 -9.16 14.74 5.37
C THR A 58 -9.58 13.39 4.83
N SER A 59 -10.83 13.29 4.38
CA SER A 59 -11.31 12.10 3.68
C SER A 59 -11.95 12.53 2.38
N ARG A 60 -11.78 11.70 1.36
CA ARG A 60 -12.41 11.89 0.06
C ARG A 60 -13.06 10.59 -0.37
N VAL A 61 -14.30 10.69 -0.83
CA VAL A 61 -14.96 9.62 -1.56
C VAL A 61 -14.51 9.70 -3.03
N GLU A 62 -13.91 8.62 -3.51
CA GLU A 62 -13.47 8.45 -4.89
C GLU A 62 -14.42 7.48 -5.58
N ASN A 63 -15.03 7.88 -6.69
CA ASN A 63 -15.91 7.02 -7.50
C ASN A 63 -15.09 6.02 -8.37
N LEU A 64 -14.09 5.38 -7.78
CA LEU A 64 -13.17 4.44 -8.40
C LEU A 64 -12.96 3.25 -7.47
N SER A 65 -12.68 2.06 -8.01
CA SER A 65 -12.22 0.93 -7.19
C SER A 65 -10.71 0.99 -6.95
N GLN A 66 -10.25 0.15 -6.03
CA GLN A 66 -8.86 0.09 -5.60
C GLN A 66 -7.94 -0.38 -6.74
N PHE A 67 -8.51 -1.12 -7.70
CA PHE A 67 -7.84 -1.56 -8.91
C PHE A 67 -7.94 -0.54 -10.06
N ASP A 68 -8.82 0.45 -9.97
CA ASP A 68 -8.94 1.54 -10.95
C ASP A 68 -8.09 2.75 -10.56
N LYS A 69 -7.63 2.83 -9.31
CA LYS A 69 -6.81 3.93 -8.82
C LYS A 69 -5.46 3.92 -9.55
N GLN A 70 -5.19 5.03 -10.25
CA GLN A 70 -3.96 5.22 -11.01
C GLN A 70 -3.28 6.54 -10.63
N PHE A 71 -1.96 6.56 -10.73
CA PHE A 71 -1.17 7.76 -10.54
C PHE A 71 -0.22 7.99 -11.71
N ASP A 72 -0.12 9.23 -12.14
CA ASP A 72 0.72 9.64 -13.25
C ASP A 72 2.16 9.94 -12.76
N GLY A 73 3.14 9.84 -13.66
CA GLY A 73 4.53 10.25 -13.42
C GLY A 73 5.55 9.13 -13.38
N ILE A 74 5.13 7.94 -13.75
CA ILE A 74 6.02 6.79 -13.95
C ILE A 74 6.18 6.58 -15.46
N CYS A 75 7.42 6.43 -15.94
CA CYS A 75 7.65 6.22 -17.37
C CYS A 75 7.06 4.88 -17.82
N SER A 76 6.65 4.82 -19.10
CA SER A 76 6.07 3.62 -19.70
C SER A 76 7.00 2.40 -19.52
N ASP A 77 8.30 2.56 -19.74
CA ASP A 77 9.27 1.45 -19.64
C ASP A 77 9.32 0.80 -18.25
N CYS A 78 9.28 1.62 -17.18
CA CYS A 78 9.21 1.09 -15.83
C CYS A 78 7.87 0.40 -15.57
N ASN A 79 6.76 1.05 -15.95
CA ASN A 79 5.39 0.58 -15.71
C ASN A 79 5.14 -0.78 -16.40
N SER A 80 5.33 -0.86 -17.73
CA SER A 80 5.06 -2.08 -18.49
C SER A 80 6.18 -3.12 -18.43
N GLY A 81 7.37 -2.76 -17.92
CA GLY A 81 8.50 -3.68 -17.77
C GLY A 81 8.56 -4.30 -16.38
N TRP A 82 9.64 -4.02 -15.65
CA TRP A 82 9.97 -4.67 -14.38
C TRP A 82 8.90 -4.50 -13.27
N LEU A 83 8.14 -3.40 -13.24
CA LEU A 83 7.05 -3.24 -12.27
C LEU A 83 5.95 -4.28 -12.53
N ARG A 84 5.62 -4.50 -13.81
CA ARG A 84 4.66 -5.53 -14.21
C ARG A 84 5.17 -6.94 -13.89
N GLU A 85 6.45 -7.22 -14.12
CA GLU A 85 7.05 -8.52 -13.81
C GLU A 85 6.92 -8.88 -12.32
N ILE A 86 7.16 -7.91 -11.42
CA ILE A 86 6.95 -8.08 -9.98
C ILE A 86 5.50 -8.47 -9.66
N ASP A 87 4.54 -7.78 -10.27
CA ASP A 87 3.12 -8.01 -9.99
C ASP A 87 2.61 -9.33 -10.57
N VAL A 88 3.11 -9.74 -11.74
CA VAL A 88 2.90 -11.10 -12.26
C VAL A 88 3.46 -12.11 -11.26
N ALA A 89 4.61 -11.81 -10.64
CA ALA A 89 5.27 -12.71 -9.73
C ALA A 89 4.58 -12.95 -8.41
N ALA A 90 3.97 -11.91 -7.86
CA ALA A 90 3.20 -12.00 -6.64
C ALA A 90 1.77 -12.49 -6.85
N LYS A 91 1.26 -12.54 -8.09
CA LYS A 91 -0.18 -12.65 -8.37
C LYS A 91 -0.85 -13.81 -7.66
N GLN A 92 -0.35 -15.03 -7.87
CA GLN A 92 -1.01 -16.23 -7.34
C GLN A 92 -0.98 -16.26 -5.80
N VAL A 93 0.18 -15.99 -5.19
CA VAL A 93 0.32 -15.93 -3.73
C VAL A 93 -0.58 -14.87 -3.11
N ALA A 94 -0.61 -13.66 -3.69
CA ALA A 94 -1.42 -12.57 -3.18
C ALA A 94 -2.91 -12.92 -3.24
N ILE A 95 -3.38 -13.49 -4.35
CA ILE A 95 -4.78 -13.93 -4.52
C ILE A 95 -5.13 -15.04 -3.53
N ASP A 96 -4.30 -16.06 -3.36
CA ASP A 96 -4.62 -17.18 -2.45
C ASP A 96 -4.67 -16.75 -0.98
N LEU A 97 -3.80 -15.83 -0.56
CA LEU A 97 -3.88 -15.22 0.78
C LEU A 97 -5.12 -14.33 0.92
N ALA A 98 -5.37 -13.48 -0.08
CA ALA A 98 -6.52 -12.58 -0.11
C ALA A 98 -7.84 -13.33 -0.02
N LEU A 99 -7.95 -14.49 -0.66
CA LEU A 99 -9.14 -15.34 -0.64
C LEU A 99 -9.13 -16.37 0.50
N ARG A 100 -8.13 -16.34 1.39
CA ARG A 100 -7.93 -17.32 2.48
C ARG A 100 -7.91 -18.78 1.99
N ARG A 101 -7.46 -19.02 0.77
CA ARG A 101 -7.20 -20.38 0.24
C ARG A 101 -5.96 -20.99 0.88
N ARG A 102 -5.07 -20.15 1.39
CA ARG A 102 -3.93 -20.53 2.21
C ARG A 102 -3.63 -19.45 3.26
N THR A 103 -2.95 -19.85 4.31
CA THR A 103 -2.56 -19.00 5.45
C THR A 103 -1.05 -18.95 5.63
N TYR A 104 -0.27 -19.18 4.56
CA TYR A 104 1.17 -19.10 4.62
C TYR A 104 1.77 -18.62 3.28
N VAL A 105 3.02 -18.15 3.37
CA VAL A 105 3.89 -17.79 2.24
C VAL A 105 5.14 -18.65 2.32
N SER A 106 5.41 -19.43 1.27
CA SER A 106 6.62 -20.25 1.20
C SER A 106 7.85 -19.38 0.89
N ALA A 107 9.05 -19.89 1.21
CA ALA A 107 10.32 -19.19 0.99
C ALA A 107 10.46 -18.52 -0.39
N PRO A 108 10.24 -19.22 -1.52
CA PRO A 108 10.42 -18.64 -2.85
C PRO A 108 9.40 -17.53 -3.15
N GLU A 109 8.26 -17.52 -2.47
CA GLU A 109 7.19 -16.55 -2.71
C GLU A 109 7.32 -15.28 -1.86
N VAL A 110 8.13 -15.32 -0.78
CA VAL A 110 8.30 -14.19 0.13
C VAL A 110 8.78 -12.96 -0.63
N LEU A 111 9.83 -13.10 -1.45
CA LEU A 111 10.43 -11.97 -2.13
C LEU A 111 9.50 -11.37 -3.19
N PRO A 112 8.93 -12.13 -4.15
CA PRO A 112 7.96 -11.59 -5.10
C PRO A 112 6.79 -10.86 -4.43
N LEU A 113 6.17 -11.49 -3.42
CA LEU A 113 5.06 -10.89 -2.70
C LEU A 113 5.49 -9.62 -1.96
N ALA A 114 6.61 -9.65 -1.23
CA ALA A 114 7.13 -8.49 -0.53
C ALA A 114 7.40 -7.33 -1.50
N THR A 115 8.04 -7.60 -2.64
CA THR A 115 8.34 -6.58 -3.64
C THR A 115 7.06 -5.96 -4.22
N SER A 116 6.04 -6.77 -4.56
CA SER A 116 4.77 -6.25 -5.10
C SER A 116 4.01 -5.42 -4.06
N LEU A 117 3.92 -5.88 -2.82
CA LEU A 117 3.27 -5.13 -1.74
C LEU A 117 4.00 -3.82 -1.41
N TYR A 118 5.34 -3.84 -1.44
CA TYR A 118 6.17 -2.64 -1.27
C TYR A 118 5.98 -1.64 -2.41
N ARG A 119 5.98 -2.13 -3.66
CA ARG A 119 5.68 -1.35 -4.87
C ARG A 119 4.31 -0.69 -4.77
N ALA A 120 3.28 -1.43 -4.37
CA ALA A 120 1.93 -0.88 -4.18
C ALA A 120 1.92 0.20 -3.10
N ALA A 121 2.62 0.01 -1.99
CA ALA A 121 2.77 1.04 -0.98
C ALA A 121 3.47 2.30 -1.53
N LEU A 122 4.63 2.17 -2.19
CA LEU A 122 5.33 3.31 -2.77
C LEU A 122 4.44 4.09 -3.75
N ILE A 123 3.71 3.40 -4.63
CA ILE A 123 2.80 4.06 -5.57
C ILE A 123 1.61 4.71 -4.86
N GLY A 124 1.06 4.09 -3.81
CA GLY A 124 0.05 4.71 -2.95
C GLY A 124 0.56 6.00 -2.30
N MET A 125 1.79 5.98 -1.78
CA MET A 125 2.46 7.16 -1.22
C MET A 125 2.80 8.19 -2.31
N TRP A 126 3.16 7.78 -3.54
CA TRP A 126 3.32 8.63 -4.73
C TRP A 126 2.09 9.47 -4.99
N GLY A 127 0.92 8.85 -4.90
CA GLY A 127 -0.37 9.54 -4.99
C GLY A 127 -0.60 10.63 -3.95
N GLN A 128 0.06 10.53 -2.80
CA GLN A 128 -0.08 11.43 -1.66
C GLN A 128 1.15 12.35 -1.48
N ARG A 129 2.05 12.41 -2.46
CA ARG A 129 3.34 13.11 -2.31
C ARG A 129 3.23 14.61 -2.09
N ASP A 130 2.25 15.26 -2.72
CA ASP A 130 2.06 16.71 -2.62
C ASP A 130 1.64 17.12 -1.20
N ALA A 131 1.00 16.18 -0.50
CA ALA A 131 0.52 16.31 0.87
C ALA A 131 1.64 16.11 1.92
N TYR A 132 2.50 15.11 1.73
CA TYR A 132 3.38 14.59 2.80
C TYR A 132 4.86 14.51 2.45
N GLY A 133 5.20 14.83 1.21
CA GLY A 133 6.50 14.46 0.65
C GLY A 133 6.68 12.94 0.60
N LEU A 134 7.79 12.53 0.01
CA LEU A 134 8.20 11.14 -0.10
C LEU A 134 9.68 11.04 0.22
N PRO A 135 10.14 9.93 0.82
CA PRO A 135 11.56 9.65 0.84
C PRO A 135 11.95 9.32 -0.61
N SER A 136 12.50 10.32 -1.30
CA SER A 136 12.72 10.34 -2.75
C SER A 136 13.59 9.17 -3.23
N THR A 137 14.51 8.71 -2.38
CA THR A 137 15.44 7.63 -2.66
C THR A 137 14.80 6.25 -2.72
N ARG A 138 13.61 6.03 -2.14
CA ARG A 138 13.02 4.68 -2.07
C ARG A 138 12.56 4.13 -3.41
N PHE A 139 12.20 5.01 -4.34
CA PHE A 139 11.83 4.59 -5.69
C PHE A 139 13.05 4.16 -6.50
N SER A 140 14.11 4.96 -6.50
CA SER A 140 15.37 4.61 -7.15
C SER A 140 16.00 3.37 -6.52
N GLU A 141 15.94 3.26 -5.19
CA GLU A 141 16.44 2.08 -4.48
C GLU A 141 15.67 0.81 -4.87
N LEU A 142 14.33 0.87 -4.96
CA LEU A 142 13.56 -0.29 -5.44
C LEU A 142 13.91 -0.64 -6.91
N TYR A 143 14.14 0.37 -7.74
CA TYR A 143 14.56 0.17 -9.13
C TYR A 143 15.93 -0.53 -9.21
N GLU A 144 16.90 -0.11 -8.42
CA GLU A 144 18.25 -0.69 -8.40
C GLU A 144 18.27 -2.09 -7.78
N LEU A 145 17.60 -2.27 -6.62
CA LEU A 145 17.65 -3.50 -5.86
C LEU A 145 16.73 -4.60 -6.38
N ARG A 146 15.63 -4.23 -7.08
CA ARG A 146 14.53 -5.14 -7.47
C ARG A 146 13.91 -5.90 -6.29
N ARG A 147 14.05 -5.37 -5.08
CA ARG A 147 13.52 -5.90 -3.83
C ARG A 147 13.31 -4.77 -2.82
N PRO A 148 12.45 -4.95 -1.79
CA PRO A 148 12.37 -3.98 -0.71
C PRO A 148 13.73 -3.85 -0.01
N PRO A 149 14.12 -2.65 0.41
CA PRO A 149 15.35 -2.46 1.16
C PRO A 149 15.25 -3.12 2.54
N ARG A 150 16.39 -3.43 3.16
CA ARG A 150 16.44 -4.24 4.40
C ARG A 150 15.74 -3.58 5.59
N ASP A 151 15.63 -2.26 5.57
CA ASP A 151 15.01 -1.41 6.58
C ASP A 151 13.56 -1.03 6.25
N ALA A 152 13.02 -1.46 5.10
CA ALA A 152 11.58 -1.47 4.88
C ALA A 152 10.94 -2.59 5.70
N HIS A 153 9.72 -2.36 6.18
CA HIS A 153 8.97 -3.38 6.91
C HIS A 153 7.61 -3.60 6.27
N ILE A 154 7.32 -4.86 5.98
CA ILE A 154 6.05 -5.28 5.38
C ILE A 154 5.43 -6.28 6.33
N LEU A 155 4.33 -5.85 6.95
CA LEU A 155 3.55 -6.66 7.87
C LEU A 155 2.29 -7.12 7.16
N ILE A 156 1.94 -8.39 7.31
CA ILE A 156 0.74 -8.98 6.73
C ILE A 156 -0.09 -9.69 7.80
N GLY A 157 -1.39 -9.72 7.60
CA GLY A 157 -2.36 -10.46 8.39
C GLY A 157 -3.65 -10.64 7.60
N HIS A 158 -4.70 -11.12 8.25
CA HIS A 158 -6.02 -11.19 7.62
C HIS A 158 -7.05 -10.35 8.37
N ASN A 159 -8.05 -9.84 7.65
CA ASN A 159 -9.22 -9.17 8.21
C ASN A 159 -10.50 -9.93 7.79
N ASN A 160 -11.58 -9.85 8.57
CA ASN A 160 -12.85 -10.55 8.26
C ASN A 160 -13.74 -9.78 7.27
N GLU A 161 -13.49 -8.49 7.08
CA GLU A 161 -14.37 -7.61 6.33
C GLU A 161 -14.14 -7.70 4.81
N GLY A 162 -12.94 -8.06 4.35
CA GLY A 162 -12.62 -8.17 2.92
C GLY A 162 -12.37 -6.84 2.20
N PHE A 163 -12.71 -5.72 2.87
CA PHE A 163 -12.67 -4.37 2.31
C PHE A 163 -12.01 -3.33 3.21
N LEU A 164 -11.51 -3.77 4.37
CA LEU A 164 -10.94 -2.90 5.36
C LEU A 164 -9.78 -2.11 4.73
N TYR A 165 -9.87 -0.78 4.69
CA TYR A 165 -8.88 0.08 4.03
C TYR A 165 -8.66 -0.22 2.54
N ALA A 166 -9.73 -0.48 1.78
CA ALA A 166 -9.62 -0.68 0.33
C ALA A 166 -9.08 0.53 -0.44
N GLY A 167 -9.31 1.76 0.02
CA GLY A 167 -8.74 2.98 -0.56
C GLY A 167 -7.31 3.30 -0.12
N GLY A 168 -6.76 2.49 0.80
CA GLY A 168 -5.50 2.77 1.48
C GLY A 168 -5.67 3.73 2.65
N ASN A 169 -4.79 3.61 3.65
CA ASN A 169 -4.60 4.59 4.71
C ASN A 169 -3.12 4.97 4.73
N TYR A 170 -2.85 6.26 4.62
CA TYR A 170 -1.52 6.81 4.72
C TYR A 170 -1.37 7.57 6.03
N SER A 171 -0.29 7.26 6.75
CA SER A 171 0.10 7.98 7.95
C SER A 171 1.59 8.23 7.94
N ALA A 172 2.00 9.42 8.37
CA ALA A 172 3.40 9.79 8.50
C ALA A 172 3.66 10.38 9.89
N LEU A 173 4.86 10.13 10.42
CA LEU A 173 5.38 10.73 11.64
C LEU A 173 6.72 11.37 11.33
N THR A 174 6.82 12.65 11.65
CA THR A 174 8.05 13.40 11.47
C THR A 174 8.91 13.35 12.72
N VAL A 175 10.20 13.07 12.57
CA VAL A 175 11.14 12.96 13.71
C VAL A 175 11.64 14.34 14.15
N ASP A 176 11.70 15.31 13.24
CA ASP A 176 12.33 16.63 13.41
C ASP A 176 11.44 17.81 12.95
N GLY A 177 10.17 17.56 12.63
CA GLY A 177 9.24 18.55 12.07
C GLY A 177 9.32 18.77 10.55
N PHE A 178 10.29 18.19 9.82
CA PHE A 178 10.40 18.29 8.36
C PHE A 178 9.76 17.12 7.60
N ARG A 179 8.96 17.41 6.56
CA ARG A 179 8.29 16.37 5.75
C ARG A 179 9.26 15.33 5.20
N GLU A 180 10.48 15.68 4.83
CA GLU A 180 11.44 14.72 4.22
C GLU A 180 11.88 13.64 5.22
N THR A 181 12.14 14.02 6.48
CA THR A 181 12.66 13.19 7.57
C THR A 181 11.56 12.45 8.36
N ALA A 182 10.62 11.83 7.64
CA ALA A 182 9.48 11.15 8.25
C ALA A 182 9.51 9.62 8.10
N VAL A 183 9.11 8.93 9.17
CA VAL A 183 8.66 7.54 9.11
C VAL A 183 7.25 7.55 8.53
N ARG A 184 7.04 6.78 7.48
CA ARG A 184 5.78 6.71 6.74
C ARG A 184 5.24 5.30 6.80
N SER A 185 3.94 5.18 6.93
CA SER A 185 3.22 3.93 6.81
C SER A 185 2.14 4.06 5.76
N PHE A 186 1.95 2.97 5.04
CA PHE A 186 0.83 2.81 4.13
C PHE A 186 0.20 1.46 4.40
N ALA A 187 -1.09 1.47 4.71
CA ALA A 187 -1.85 0.28 5.02
C ALA A 187 -3.01 0.09 4.05
N PHE A 188 -3.26 -1.16 3.68
CA PHE A 188 -4.36 -1.50 2.79
C PHE A 188 -4.85 -2.92 3.06
N GLY A 189 -6.15 -3.13 2.96
CA GLY A 189 -6.78 -4.44 3.12
C GLY A 189 -7.93 -4.72 2.17
N GLY A 190 -8.05 -3.95 1.09
CA GLY A 190 -9.00 -4.19 -0.01
C GLY A 190 -8.54 -5.21 -1.04
N LEU A 191 -7.56 -6.05 -0.70
CA LEU A 191 -7.20 -7.24 -1.46
C LEU A 191 -7.85 -8.45 -0.78
N GLY A 192 -9.18 -8.53 -0.86
CA GLY A 192 -9.96 -9.49 -0.10
C GLY A 192 -9.65 -9.44 1.40
N HIS A 193 -9.41 -10.59 2.00
CA HIS A 193 -9.10 -10.69 3.41
C HIS A 193 -7.64 -10.36 3.77
N LEU A 194 -6.74 -10.16 2.81
CA LEU A 194 -5.35 -9.82 3.12
C LEU A 194 -5.30 -8.37 3.63
N PHE A 195 -4.67 -8.17 4.79
CA PHE A 195 -4.39 -6.84 5.33
C PHE A 195 -2.87 -6.64 5.39
N VAL A 196 -2.42 -5.49 4.90
CA VAL A 196 -1.01 -5.17 4.69
C VAL A 196 -0.71 -3.83 5.33
N VAL A 197 0.43 -3.74 6.03
CA VAL A 197 1.01 -2.49 6.50
C VAL A 197 2.46 -2.44 6.03
N VAL A 198 2.80 -1.41 5.27
CA VAL A 198 4.17 -1.14 4.82
C VAL A 198 4.68 0.08 5.53
N ILE A 199 5.84 -0.03 6.18
CA ILE A 199 6.49 1.05 6.92
C ILE A 199 7.86 1.33 6.28
N VAL A 200 8.13 2.59 5.96
CA VAL A 200 9.34 3.08 5.29
C VAL A 200 9.82 4.38 5.94
N SER A 201 11.09 4.71 5.78
CA SER A 201 11.66 6.00 6.20
C SER A 201 12.80 6.42 5.26
N ALA A 202 13.54 7.48 5.58
CA ALA A 202 14.90 7.63 5.07
C ALA A 202 15.86 6.61 5.76
N PRO A 203 16.91 6.12 5.09
CA PRO A 203 17.82 5.09 5.63
C PRO A 203 18.42 5.42 7.01
N GLU A 204 18.74 6.68 7.25
CA GLU A 204 19.29 7.21 8.50
C GLU A 204 18.35 7.06 9.71
N LEU A 205 17.04 6.83 9.46
CA LEU A 205 16.02 6.68 10.50
C LEU A 205 15.74 5.21 10.90
N GLY A 206 16.61 4.27 10.51
CA GLY A 206 16.37 2.83 10.73
C GLY A 206 16.04 2.44 12.19
N ALA A 207 16.63 3.12 13.19
CA ALA A 207 16.32 2.88 14.60
C ALA A 207 14.89 3.31 14.97
N VAL A 208 14.44 4.46 14.46
CA VAL A 208 13.09 4.99 14.67
C VAL A 208 12.05 4.09 14.00
N VAL A 209 12.32 3.63 12.78
CA VAL A 209 11.45 2.65 12.09
C VAL A 209 11.36 1.36 12.86
N SER A 210 12.49 0.84 13.34
CA SER A 210 12.50 -0.40 14.13
C SER A 210 11.66 -0.27 15.39
N HIS A 211 11.66 0.89 16.04
CA HIS A 211 10.76 1.19 17.16
C HIS A 211 9.30 1.24 16.72
N ALA A 212 8.97 2.01 15.68
CA ALA A 212 7.61 2.10 15.15
C ALA A 212 7.03 0.73 14.77
N VAL A 213 7.83 -0.14 14.16
CA VAL A 213 7.43 -1.50 13.81
C VAL A 213 7.14 -2.35 15.05
N ARG A 214 7.94 -2.22 16.12
CA ARG A 214 7.68 -2.94 17.38
C ARG A 214 6.36 -2.50 17.99
N GLU A 215 6.09 -1.20 18.01
CA GLU A 215 4.86 -0.65 18.56
C GLU A 215 3.63 -1.03 17.73
N VAL A 216 3.73 -0.97 16.40
CA VAL A 216 2.69 -1.47 15.49
C VAL A 216 2.40 -2.95 15.74
N LYS A 217 3.42 -3.79 15.91
CA LYS A 217 3.23 -5.22 16.23
C LYS A 217 2.61 -5.44 17.60
N ARG A 218 2.99 -4.65 18.61
CA ARG A 218 2.42 -4.68 19.96
C ARG A 218 0.93 -4.32 19.90
N ALA A 219 0.59 -3.22 19.24
CA ALA A 219 -0.79 -2.78 19.03
C ALA A 219 -1.62 -3.79 18.22
N ALA A 220 -1.00 -4.53 17.30
CA ALA A 220 -1.65 -5.58 16.53
C ALA A 220 -2.00 -6.83 17.36
N GLY A 221 -1.42 -7.00 18.56
CA GLY A 221 -1.72 -8.11 19.46
C GLY A 221 -1.51 -9.49 18.82
N GLY A 222 -0.51 -9.63 17.94
CA GLY A 222 -0.25 -10.88 17.21
C GLY A 222 -1.07 -11.10 15.93
N SER A 223 -1.94 -10.15 15.54
CA SER A 223 -2.74 -10.23 14.29
C SER A 223 -1.95 -9.89 13.02
N LEU A 224 -0.69 -9.48 13.17
CA LEU A 224 0.24 -9.17 12.07
C LEU A 224 1.55 -9.94 12.23
N VAL A 225 2.09 -10.42 11.11
CA VAL A 225 3.42 -11.05 11.01
C VAL A 225 4.28 -10.29 10.00
N ALA A 226 5.60 -10.32 10.18
CA ALA A 226 6.52 -9.72 9.21
C ALA A 226 6.70 -10.64 8.00
N LEU A 227 6.34 -10.14 6.82
CA LEU A 227 6.74 -10.70 5.53
C LEU A 227 8.16 -10.24 5.15
N TRP A 228 8.50 -8.99 5.49
CA TRP A 228 9.80 -8.39 5.24
C TRP A 228 10.21 -7.41 6.35
N PRO A 229 11.50 -7.33 6.73
CA PRO A 229 12.54 -8.31 6.43
C PRO A 229 12.19 -9.63 7.12
N ASN A 230 12.50 -10.75 6.47
CA ASN A 230 12.22 -12.07 7.00
C ASN A 230 13.42 -12.99 6.82
N SER A 231 13.92 -13.54 7.92
CA SER A 231 14.99 -14.55 7.92
C SER A 231 14.45 -15.98 7.88
N ARG A 232 13.12 -16.18 8.02
CA ARG A 232 12.48 -17.49 8.02
C ARG A 232 12.27 -18.00 6.61
N ARG A 233 12.32 -19.32 6.44
CA ARG A 233 11.99 -20.00 5.17
C ARG A 233 10.48 -20.00 4.86
N ARG A 234 9.60 -19.66 5.80
CA ARG A 234 8.15 -19.63 5.62
C ARG A 234 7.56 -18.57 6.54
N VAL A 235 6.50 -17.91 6.08
CA VAL A 235 5.73 -16.95 6.87
C VAL A 235 4.32 -17.49 7.02
N ASP A 236 3.95 -17.89 8.23
CA ASP A 236 2.58 -18.27 8.57
C ASP A 236 1.80 -17.02 8.99
N LEU A 237 0.65 -16.81 8.38
CA LEU A 237 -0.24 -15.72 8.75
C LEU A 237 -0.95 -16.06 10.06
N PRO A 238 -1.17 -15.06 10.93
CA PRO A 238 -1.86 -15.27 12.19
C PRO A 238 -3.27 -15.83 12.02
N GLN A 239 -3.67 -16.71 12.93
CA GLN A 239 -5.03 -17.28 12.96
C GLN A 239 -6.08 -16.24 13.37
N HIS A 240 -5.69 -15.29 14.22
CA HIS A 240 -6.58 -14.23 14.70
C HIS A 240 -6.67 -13.12 13.66
N PRO A 241 -7.87 -12.85 13.12
CA PRO A 241 -8.04 -11.78 12.16
C PRO A 241 -7.91 -10.42 12.86
N ILE A 242 -7.29 -9.46 12.19
CA ILE A 242 -7.24 -8.09 12.63
C ILE A 242 -8.66 -7.53 12.70
N SER A 243 -9.05 -7.04 13.88
CA SER A 243 -10.32 -6.35 14.07
C SER A 243 -10.26 -4.96 13.43
N ARG A 244 -11.41 -4.35 13.16
CA ARG A 244 -11.47 -2.97 12.66
C ARG A 244 -10.80 -1.99 13.62
N GLU A 245 -11.01 -2.19 14.92
CA GLU A 245 -10.43 -1.36 15.97
C GLU A 245 -8.91 -1.49 16.00
N THR A 246 -8.39 -2.72 16.01
CA THR A 246 -6.96 -2.99 15.94
C THR A 246 -6.37 -2.39 14.67
N ALA A 247 -7.04 -2.56 13.53
CA ALA A 247 -6.63 -1.96 12.27
C ALA A 247 -6.55 -0.43 12.37
N ALA A 248 -7.50 0.25 13.04
CA ALA A 248 -7.43 1.69 13.26
C ALA A 248 -6.14 2.11 13.98
N ARG A 249 -5.85 1.41 15.08
CA ARG A 249 -4.67 1.70 15.92
C ARG A 249 -3.36 1.49 15.17
N VAL A 250 -3.24 0.42 14.38
CA VAL A 250 -1.96 0.08 13.72
C VAL A 250 -1.69 0.84 12.43
N THR A 251 -2.72 1.42 11.79
CA THR A 251 -2.54 2.23 10.57
C THR A 251 -2.16 3.67 10.83
N GLU A 252 -2.37 4.16 12.05
CA GLU A 252 -1.99 5.50 12.47
C GLU A 252 -0.73 5.41 13.34
N LEU A 253 0.42 5.78 12.78
CA LEU A 253 1.70 5.64 13.49
C LEU A 253 1.74 6.41 14.81
N GLY A 254 1.16 7.62 14.86
CA GLY A 254 1.10 8.40 16.10
C GLY A 254 0.32 7.70 17.22
N VAL A 255 -0.71 6.93 16.88
CA VAL A 255 -1.49 6.15 17.83
C VAL A 255 -0.71 4.92 18.27
N ALA A 256 -0.14 4.18 17.31
CA ALA A 256 0.65 2.99 17.60
C ALA A 256 1.82 3.32 18.55
N LEU A 257 2.45 4.47 18.37
CA LEU A 257 3.57 4.96 19.17
C LEU A 257 3.17 5.62 20.50
N GLY A 258 1.88 5.68 20.83
CA GLY A 258 1.40 6.33 22.07
C GLY A 258 1.59 7.85 22.08
N LEU A 259 1.79 8.47 20.92
CA LEU A 259 1.85 9.92 20.76
C LEU A 259 0.45 10.55 20.68
N ARG A 260 -0.60 9.72 20.53
CA ARG A 260 -2.01 10.08 20.55
C ARG A 260 -2.80 8.99 21.26
N ASP A 261 -3.72 9.37 22.14
CA ASP A 261 -4.51 8.42 22.94
C ASP A 261 -5.56 7.67 22.13
N GLN A 262 -6.12 8.31 21.09
CA GLN A 262 -7.16 7.73 20.25
C GLN A 262 -6.82 7.89 18.77
N PRO A 263 -7.18 6.90 17.92
CA PRO A 263 -7.17 7.09 16.49
C PRO A 263 -8.12 8.21 16.10
N VAL A 264 -7.76 8.96 15.05
CA VAL A 264 -8.60 10.05 14.57
C VAL A 264 -9.97 9.47 14.22
N GLU A 265 -11.03 10.16 14.66
CA GLU A 265 -12.40 9.71 14.45
C GLU A 265 -12.63 9.50 12.95
N ARG A 266 -12.79 8.23 12.56
CA ARG A 266 -12.90 7.90 11.15
C ARG A 266 -14.21 8.45 10.61
N THR A 267 -14.17 8.95 9.39
CA THR A 267 -15.40 9.17 8.63
C THR A 267 -16.19 7.86 8.59
N PRO A 268 -17.42 7.82 9.14
CA PRO A 268 -18.23 6.61 9.16
C PRO A 268 -18.34 6.08 7.73
N ILE A 269 -17.96 4.82 7.50
CA ILE A 269 -18.21 4.18 6.20
C ILE A 269 -19.73 4.18 6.01
N PRO A 270 -20.27 4.92 5.01
CA PRO A 270 -21.72 5.03 4.84
C PRO A 270 -22.35 3.64 4.71
N GLU A 271 -23.54 3.46 5.27
CA GLU A 271 -24.22 2.17 5.27
C GLU A 271 -24.47 1.65 3.83
N ARG A 272 -24.74 2.56 2.88
CA ARG A 272 -24.79 2.28 1.43
C ARG A 272 -23.49 1.72 0.85
N VAL A 273 -22.35 2.03 1.45
CA VAL A 273 -21.03 1.50 1.07
C VAL A 273 -20.87 0.13 1.71
N ARG A 274 -21.24 -0.05 3.00
CA ARG A 274 -21.28 -1.35 3.68
C ARG A 274 -22.16 -2.39 2.96
N ALA A 275 -23.34 -1.98 2.49
CA ALA A 275 -24.31 -2.84 1.81
C ALA A 275 -23.88 -3.29 0.38
N LYS A 276 -22.89 -2.62 -0.22
CA LYS A 276 -22.32 -2.99 -1.53
C LYS A 276 -21.13 -3.95 -1.41
N TYR A 277 -20.68 -4.28 -0.20
CA TYR A 277 -19.63 -5.26 -0.02
C TYR A 277 -20.20 -6.67 -0.03
N PRO A 278 -19.66 -7.56 -0.85
CA PRO A 278 -20.03 -8.96 -0.77
C PRO A 278 -19.59 -9.52 0.58
N THR A 279 -20.49 -10.27 1.21
CA THR A 279 -20.16 -11.09 2.36
C THR A 279 -19.05 -12.09 2.00
N ARG A 280 -18.39 -12.68 3.01
CA ARG A 280 -17.40 -13.75 2.82
C ARG A 280 -17.90 -14.83 1.84
N ASP A 281 -19.18 -15.19 1.93
CA ASP A 281 -19.81 -16.18 1.06
C ASP A 281 -20.02 -15.70 -0.38
N ALA A 282 -20.25 -14.40 -0.58
CA ALA A 282 -20.35 -13.82 -1.91
C ALA A 282 -18.97 -13.69 -2.59
N ILE A 283 -17.89 -13.40 -1.84
CA ILE A 283 -16.51 -13.47 -2.35
C ILE A 283 -16.19 -14.92 -2.78
N ASN A 284 -16.52 -15.92 -1.98
CA ASN A 284 -16.27 -17.32 -2.33
C ASN A 284 -17.04 -17.80 -3.59
N ARG A 285 -18.21 -17.22 -3.90
CA ARG A 285 -19.05 -17.61 -5.05
C ARG A 285 -18.69 -16.91 -6.37
N SER A 286 -17.99 -15.78 -6.31
CA SER A 286 -17.74 -14.92 -7.49
C SER A 286 -16.39 -15.18 -8.17
N VAL A 287 -15.55 -16.05 -7.62
CA VAL A 287 -14.18 -16.24 -8.10
C VAL A 287 -14.10 -17.41 -9.08
N ARG A 288 -13.66 -17.12 -10.32
CA ARG A 288 -13.16 -18.14 -11.25
C ARG A 288 -11.78 -18.60 -10.77
N MET A 289 -11.60 -19.91 -10.63
CA MET A 289 -10.28 -20.50 -10.37
C MET A 289 -9.33 -20.12 -11.53
N PRO A 290 -8.09 -19.69 -11.25
CA PRO A 290 -7.10 -19.52 -12.31
C PRO A 290 -6.90 -20.87 -13.02
N THR A 291 -7.02 -20.88 -14.35
CA THR A 291 -6.91 -22.08 -15.19
C THR A 291 -5.48 -22.46 -15.54
N LYS A 292 -4.48 -21.65 -15.14
CA LYS A 292 -3.06 -21.91 -15.39
C LYS A 292 -2.21 -21.59 -14.17
N GLN A 293 -1.41 -22.55 -13.74
CA GLN A 293 -0.22 -22.32 -12.91
C GLN A 293 0.83 -21.60 -13.78
N ILE A 294 1.52 -20.62 -13.22
CA ILE A 294 2.66 -19.95 -13.85
C ILE A 294 3.91 -20.55 -13.22
N ASP A 295 4.73 -21.22 -14.03
CA ASP A 295 6.04 -21.74 -13.63
C ASP A 295 7.08 -20.61 -13.63
N TRP A 296 7.95 -20.65 -12.61
CA TRP A 296 9.06 -19.72 -12.36
C TRP A 296 10.37 -20.24 -12.94
#